data_AF-A0A4Q3SPC4-F1
#
_entry.id   AF-A0A4Q3SPC4-F1
#
_cell.length_a   1.000
_cell.length_b   1.000
_cell.length_c   1.000
_cell.angle_alpha   90.00
_cell.angle_beta   90.00
_cell.angle_gamma   90.00
#
_symmetry.space_group_name_H-M   'P 1'
#
loop_
_entity.id
_entity.type
_entity.pdbx_description
1 polymer ?
#
loop_
_entity_poly.entity_id
_entity_poly.type
_entity_poly.pdbx_seq_one_letter_code
_entity_poly.pdbx_strand_id
1 'polypeptide(L)'
;SSSQGYIRPNYGVDIAVRYEFMKEKRASLTLSFSDVLRTRRSDIYTESDLFIQNTFRRRDPQFFRLNFNWRFGKFDTSLFKRKNMRGEAEGMQNSMQGVQQ
;
A
#
# COMPACT_ATOMS: atom_id res chain seq x y z
N SER A 1 40.60 -15.40 18.04
CA SER A 1 39.46 -16.27 18.36
C SER A 1 38.20 -15.66 17.78
N SER A 2 37.43 -16.43 17.02
CA SER A 2 36.27 -15.93 16.28
C SER A 2 35.09 -15.73 17.24
N SER A 3 34.72 -14.47 17.48
CA SER A 3 33.49 -14.11 18.20
C SER A 3 32.29 -14.77 17.51
N GLN A 4 31.62 -15.68 18.22
CA GLN A 4 30.54 -16.48 17.69
C GLN A 4 29.25 -16.09 18.39
N GLY A 5 28.49 -15.20 17.73
CA GLY A 5 27.17 -14.79 18.16
C GLY A 5 26.07 -15.41 17.31
N TYR A 6 24.90 -15.61 17.90
CA TYR A 6 23.69 -16.02 17.17
C TYR A 6 22.53 -15.08 17.47
N ILE A 7 21.72 -14.86 16.45
CA ILE A 7 20.48 -14.09 16.55
C ILE A 7 19.36 -15.09 16.80
N ARG A 8 18.59 -14.89 17.86
CA ARG A 8 17.43 -15.75 18.12
C ARG A 8 16.36 -15.53 17.04
N PRO A 9 15.64 -16.59 16.65
CA PRO A 9 14.61 -16.46 15.64
C PRO A 9 13.52 -15.52 16.12
N ASN A 10 13.11 -14.60 15.24
CA ASN A 10 12.12 -13.57 15.52
C ASN A 10 10.90 -13.79 14.63
N TYR A 11 9.72 -13.84 15.24
CA TYR A 11 8.45 -14.06 14.57
C TYR A 11 7.48 -12.94 14.92
N GLY A 12 6.59 -12.61 14.00
CA GLY A 12 5.56 -11.60 14.21
C GLY A 12 4.34 -11.89 13.36
N VAL A 13 3.17 -11.58 13.91
CA VAL A 13 1.90 -11.68 13.21
C VAL A 13 1.26 -10.30 13.21
N ASP A 14 0.89 -9.83 12.02
CA ASP A 14 0.12 -8.60 11.81
C ASP A 14 -1.22 -8.97 11.19
N ILE A 15 -2.27 -8.23 11.57
CA ILE A 15 -3.62 -8.42 11.05
C ILE A 15 -4.16 -7.08 10.57
N ALA A 16 -4.85 -7.08 9.44
CA ALA A 16 -5.56 -5.91 8.95
C ALA A 16 -6.92 -6.31 8.39
N VAL A 17 -7.93 -5.50 8.69
CA VAL A 17 -9.30 -5.63 8.19
C VAL A 17 -9.67 -4.34 7.48
N ARG A 18 -10.18 -4.47 6.26
CA ARG A 18 -10.72 -3.34 5.49
C ARG A 18 -12.21 -3.54 5.29
N TYR A 19 -12.97 -2.50 5.61
CA TYR A 19 -14.38 -2.40 5.32
C TYR A 19 -14.61 -1.31 4.27
N GLU A 20 -15.20 -1.67 3.14
CA GLU A 20 -15.54 -0.75 2.06
C GLU A 20 -17.05 -0.50 2.07
N PHE A 21 -17.46 0.76 1.98
CA PHE A 21 -18.86 1.17 2.04
C PHE A 21 -19.14 2.34 1.09
N MET A 22 -20.42 2.73 0.97
CA MET A 22 -20.95 3.67 -0.04
C MET A 22 -21.08 3.06 -1.46
N LYS A 23 -21.91 3.70 -2.32
CA LYS A 23 -22.02 3.35 -3.74
C LYS A 23 -20.62 3.33 -4.37
N GLU A 24 -20.37 2.33 -5.22
CA GLU A 24 -19.07 2.13 -5.90
C GLU A 24 -17.86 2.01 -4.94
N LYS A 25 -18.08 1.63 -3.67
CA LYS A 25 -17.00 1.46 -2.68
C LYS A 25 -16.15 2.72 -2.49
N ARG A 26 -16.80 3.88 -2.53
CA ARG A 26 -16.14 5.19 -2.48
C ARG A 26 -15.55 5.53 -1.12
N ALA A 27 -16.00 4.89 -0.05
CA ALA A 27 -15.42 5.05 1.27
C ALA A 27 -14.84 3.72 1.75
N SER A 28 -13.73 3.78 2.49
CA SER A 28 -13.16 2.60 3.13
C SER A 28 -12.60 2.95 4.51
N LEU A 29 -12.84 2.07 5.47
CA LEU A 29 -12.22 2.09 6.77
C LEU A 29 -11.27 0.90 6.87
N THR A 30 -9.99 1.15 7.13
CA THR A 30 -8.99 0.08 7.33
C THR A 30 -8.49 0.13 8.76
N LEU A 31 -8.71 -0.95 9.50
CA LEU A 31 -8.12 -1.19 10.80
C LEU A 31 -6.93 -2.12 10.63
N SER A 32 -5.76 -1.73 11.12
CA SER A 32 -4.54 -2.53 11.08
C SER A 32 -3.98 -2.66 12.49
N PHE A 33 -3.60 -3.87 12.87
CA PHE A 33 -3.01 -4.17 14.16
C PHE A 33 -1.67 -4.87 13.94
N SER A 34 -0.60 -4.26 14.47
CA SER A 34 0.76 -4.79 14.33
C SER A 34 1.18 -5.52 15.60
N ASP A 35 1.88 -6.64 15.43
CA ASP A 35 2.40 -7.49 16.51
C ASP A 35 1.29 -8.01 17.46
N VAL A 36 0.24 -8.63 16.89
CA VAL A 36 -0.95 -9.10 17.64
C VAL A 36 -0.58 -10.03 18.81
N LEU A 37 0.44 -10.87 18.62
CA LEU A 37 0.89 -11.87 19.60
C LEU A 37 2.03 -11.39 20.51
N ARG A 38 2.50 -10.14 20.37
CA ARG A 38 3.59 -9.58 21.18
C ARG A 38 4.92 -10.37 21.07
N THR A 39 5.22 -10.88 19.89
CA THR A 39 6.33 -11.82 19.64
C THR A 39 7.53 -11.16 19.00
N ARG A 40 7.40 -9.96 18.43
CA ARG A 40 8.52 -9.26 17.77
C ARG A 40 9.58 -8.81 18.78
N ARG A 41 10.62 -9.62 18.95
CA ARG A 41 11.75 -9.37 19.87
C ARG A 41 13.06 -9.68 19.16
N SER A 42 14.00 -8.74 19.24
CA SER A 42 15.37 -8.95 18.78
C SER A 42 16.21 -9.31 19.99
N ASP A 43 16.72 -10.52 20.00
CA ASP A 43 17.61 -11.03 21.03
C ASP A 43 18.89 -11.51 20.34
N ILE A 44 19.99 -10.83 20.64
CA ILE A 44 21.29 -11.08 20.04
C ILE A 44 22.22 -11.51 21.16
N TYR A 45 22.72 -12.73 21.04
CA TYR A 45 23.73 -13.29 21.90
C TYR A 45 25.08 -13.19 21.20
N THR A 46 26.06 -12.56 21.84
CA THR A 46 27.43 -12.45 21.33
C THR A 46 28.40 -12.95 22.39
N GLU A 47 29.23 -13.93 22.02
CA GLU A 47 30.26 -14.51 22.87
C GLU A 47 31.64 -14.36 22.22
N SER A 48 32.62 -13.93 23.01
CA SER A 48 34.03 -13.81 22.64
C SER A 48 34.87 -14.23 23.84
N ASP A 49 36.14 -14.60 23.62
CA ASP A 49 37.07 -15.05 24.67
C ASP A 49 37.19 -14.10 25.87
N LEU A 50 36.88 -12.82 25.69
CA LEU A 50 37.07 -11.76 26.69
C LEU A 50 35.74 -11.23 27.28
N PHE A 51 34.59 -11.53 26.66
CA PHE A 51 33.31 -10.99 27.12
C PHE A 51 32.10 -11.74 26.56
N ILE A 52 31.02 -11.71 27.35
CA ILE A 52 29.68 -12.12 26.94
C ILE A 52 28.80 -10.87 26.88
N GLN A 53 28.14 -10.64 25.74
CA GLN A 53 27.23 -9.52 25.55
C GLN A 53 25.84 -10.02 25.14
N ASN A 54 24.83 -9.61 25.92
CA ASN A 54 23.42 -9.85 25.63
C ASN A 54 22.77 -8.54 25.22
N THR A 55 22.23 -8.47 24.01
CA THR A 55 21.48 -7.30 23.54
C THR A 55 20.02 -7.66 23.33
N PHE A 56 19.15 -7.09 24.16
CA PHE A 56 17.70 -7.19 24.00
C PHE A 56 17.15 -5.88 23.43
N ARG A 57 16.48 -5.97 22.28
CA ARG A 57 15.75 -4.83 21.69
C ARG A 57 14.35 -5.23 21.29
N ARG A 58 13.37 -4.46 21.74
CA ARG A 58 11.98 -4.55 21.28
C ARG A 58 11.69 -3.36 20.39
N ARG A 59 11.58 -3.59 19.08
CA ARG A 59 11.20 -2.53 18.12
C ARG A 59 9.69 -2.58 17.93
N ASP A 60 9.04 -1.44 18.12
CA ASP A 60 7.62 -1.17 17.94
C ASP A 60 6.69 -1.93 18.91
N PRO A 61 6.08 -1.28 19.92
CA PRO A 61 5.04 -1.89 20.74
C PRO A 61 3.77 -2.16 19.90
N GLN A 62 2.90 -3.04 20.38
CA GLN A 62 1.65 -3.41 19.71
C GLN A 62 0.83 -2.15 19.44
N PHE A 63 0.67 -1.78 18.16
CA PHE A 63 0.01 -0.55 17.77
C PHE A 63 -1.16 -0.84 16.83
N PHE A 64 -2.26 -0.15 17.06
CA PHE A 64 -3.41 -0.13 16.18
C PHE A 64 -3.37 1.12 15.30
N ARG A 65 -3.79 0.98 14.05
CA ARG A 65 -3.91 2.08 13.09
C ARG A 65 -5.29 2.02 12.45
N LEU A 66 -6.03 3.11 12.56
CA LEU A 66 -7.31 3.31 11.88
C LEU A 66 -7.10 4.29 10.74
N ASN A 67 -7.40 3.88 9.51
CA ASN A 67 -7.33 4.73 8.33
C ASN A 67 -8.71 4.87 7.71
N PHE A 68 -9.16 6.11 7.56
CA PHE A 68 -10.36 6.44 6.80
C PHE A 68 -9.96 7.00 5.43
N ASN A 69 -10.57 6.49 4.36
CA ASN A 69 -10.36 6.97 3.00
C ASN A 69 -11.72 7.22 2.35
N TRP A 70 -11.87 8.37 1.69
CA TRP A 70 -13.08 8.73 0.97
C TRP A 70 -12.74 9.37 -0.39
N ARG A 71 -13.25 8.75 -1.45
CA ARG A 71 -13.08 9.16 -2.85
C ARG A 71 -14.25 10.04 -3.30
N PHE A 72 -13.99 11.33 -3.42
CA PHE A 72 -14.93 12.33 -3.92
C PHE A 72 -14.67 12.66 -5.40
N GLY A 73 -15.66 13.21 -6.11
CA GLY A 73 -15.58 13.53 -7.55
C GLY A 73 -16.39 12.59 -8.45
N LYS A 74 -16.56 12.99 -9.72
CA LYS A 74 -17.11 12.13 -10.79
C LYS A 74 -15.96 11.30 -11.35
N PHE A 75 -16.10 9.98 -11.37
CA PHE A 75 -15.15 9.12 -12.08
C PHE A 75 -15.45 9.23 -13.58
N ASP A 76 -14.90 10.25 -14.22
CA ASP A 76 -15.17 10.49 -15.64
C ASP A 76 -14.32 9.53 -16.49
N THR A 77 -14.94 8.40 -16.86
CA THR A 77 -14.34 7.43 -17.78
C THR A 77 -14.06 8.03 -19.16
N SER A 78 -14.62 9.20 -19.50
CA SER A 78 -14.31 9.90 -20.75
C SER A 78 -12.87 10.40 -20.81
N LEU A 79 -12.17 10.59 -19.67
CA LEU A 79 -10.74 10.90 -19.63
C LEU A 79 -9.87 9.75 -20.18
N PHE A 80 -10.37 8.51 -20.13
CA PHE A 80 -9.69 7.33 -20.71
C PHE A 80 -10.16 7.02 -22.14
N LYS A 81 -11.26 7.65 -22.58
CA LYS A 81 -11.71 7.54 -23.97
C LYS A 81 -10.85 8.49 -24.80
N ARG A 82 -9.83 7.93 -25.47
CA ARG A 82 -9.02 8.65 -26.46
C ARG A 82 -9.98 9.30 -27.46
N LYS A 83 -9.98 10.64 -27.55
CA LYS A 83 -10.80 11.39 -28.53
C LYS A 83 -10.53 10.80 -29.91
N ASN A 84 -11.53 10.16 -30.51
CA ASN A 84 -11.39 9.57 -31.83
C ASN A 84 -11.45 10.70 -32.88
N MET A 85 -10.30 11.24 -33.25
CA MET A 85 -10.18 12.32 -34.25
C MET A 85 -10.59 11.89 -35.68
N ARG A 86 -10.92 10.61 -35.91
CA ARG A 86 -11.34 10.13 -37.23
C ARG A 86 -12.69 10.70 -37.69
N GLY A 87 -13.64 10.93 -36.78
CA GLY A 87 -14.96 11.48 -37.14
C GLY A 87 -14.95 12.99 -37.46
N GLU A 88 -13.99 13.74 -36.93
CA GLU A 88 -13.85 15.19 -37.19
C GLU A 88 -13.29 15.44 -38.61
N ALA A 89 -12.48 14.53 -39.16
CA ALA A 89 -11.93 14.64 -40.51
C ALA A 89 -12.98 14.34 -41.60
N GLU A 90 -13.86 13.35 -41.39
CA GLU A 90 -14.92 13.00 -42.34
C GLU A 90 -16.01 14.09 -42.42
N GLY A 91 -16.33 14.74 -41.30
CA GLY A 91 -17.27 15.88 -41.29
C GLY A 91 -16.75 17.12 -42.02
N MET A 92 -15.43 17.34 -42.04
CA MET A 92 -14.81 18.48 -42.72
C MET A 92 -14.63 18.23 -44.23
N GLN A 93 -14.47 16.97 -44.64
CA GLN A 93 -14.43 16.60 -46.05
C GLN A 93 -15.83 16.70 -46.70
N ASN A 94 -16.88 16.35 -45.96
CA ASN A 94 -18.26 16.45 -46.46
C ASN A 94 -18.76 17.90 -46.52
N SER A 95 -18.31 18.78 -45.60
CA SER A 95 -18.65 20.20 -45.63
C SER A 95 -17.91 20.99 -46.73
N MET A 96 -16.74 20.52 -47.18
CA MET A 96 -16.04 21.10 -48.34
C MET A 96 -16.63 20.66 -49.68
N GLN A 97 -17.27 19.48 -49.77
CA GLN A 97 -17.94 19.04 -51.01
C GLN A 97 -19.30 19.71 -51.24
N GLY A 98 -19.98 20.20 -50.19
CA GLY A 98 -21.28 20.88 -50.31
C GLY A 98 -21.22 22.36 -50.72
N VAL A 99 -20.03 22.97 -50.77
CA VAL A 99 -19.83 24.40 -51.12
C VAL A 99 -19.46 24.58 -52.61
N GLN A 100 -19.30 23.48 -53.37
CA GLN A 100 -18.91 23.50 -54.78
C GLN A 100 -20.04 23.17 -55.77
N GLN A 101 -21.31 23.24 -55.34
CA GLN A 101 -22.49 23.21 -56.23
C GLN A 101 -23.29 24.50 -56.13
#